data_AF-A0A392NEC2-F1
#
_entry.id   AF-A0A392NEC2-F1
#
_cell.length_a   1.000
_cell.length_b   1.000
_cell.length_c   1.000
_cell.angle_alpha   90.00
_cell.angle_beta   90.00
_cell.angle_gamma   90.00
#
_symmetry.space_group_name_H-M   'P 1'
#
loop_
_entity.id
_entity.type
_entity.pdbx_description
1 polymer ?
#
loop_
_entity_poly.entity_id
_entity_poly.type
_entity_poly.pdbx_seq_one_letter_code
_entity_poly.pdbx_strand_id
1 'polypeptide(L)'
;MASSSICPRCLNNEETVIHCLRDCATAKRIWEALGYSNISFFSSNNLESWLKIHSYGPDANLFLAGLWWNWRARNIPLNLPDGLLDIPLEMLVLSLMWMVAALGTL
;
A
#
# COMPACT_ATOMS: atom_id res chain seq x y z
N MET A 1 18.42 12.51 -17.41
CA MET A 1 17.65 12.87 -16.20
C MET A 1 18.04 11.89 -15.12
N ALA A 2 18.71 12.32 -14.05
CA ALA A 2 19.00 11.45 -12.93
C ALA A 2 17.67 11.17 -12.21
N SER A 3 17.13 9.97 -12.36
CA SER A 3 16.03 9.48 -11.52
C SER A 3 16.58 9.45 -10.09
N SER A 4 16.22 10.42 -9.27
CA SER A 4 16.60 10.35 -7.85
C SER A 4 15.96 9.09 -7.29
N SER A 5 16.74 8.20 -6.71
CA SER A 5 16.22 7.02 -6.01
C SER A 5 15.43 7.40 -4.75
N ILE A 6 15.20 8.69 -4.47
CA ILE A 6 14.53 9.19 -3.28
C ILE A 6 13.02 9.17 -3.52
N CYS A 7 12.27 8.67 -2.54
CA CYS A 7 10.82 8.60 -2.59
C CYS A 7 10.21 10.01 -2.77
N PRO A 8 9.42 10.26 -3.83
CA PRO A 8 8.86 11.57 -4.12
C PRO A 8 7.77 11.99 -3.12
N ARG A 9 7.22 11.04 -2.34
CA ARG A 9 6.18 11.31 -1.33
C ARG A 9 6.74 11.89 -0.04
N CYS A 10 7.91 11.42 0.41
CA CYS A 10 8.50 11.84 1.69
C CYS A 10 9.81 12.62 1.53
N LEU A 11 10.45 12.56 0.36
CA LEU A 11 11.72 13.21 0.02
C LEU A 11 12.88 12.89 0.98
N ASN A 12 12.78 11.78 1.74
CA ASN A 12 13.71 11.48 2.82
C ASN A 12 14.50 10.18 2.62
N ASN A 13 13.85 9.11 2.16
CA ASN A 13 14.46 7.78 2.05
C ASN A 13 14.39 7.27 0.61
N GLU A 14 15.19 6.25 0.32
CA GLU A 14 15.14 5.54 -0.96
C GLU A 14 13.74 4.96 -1.24
N GLU A 15 13.28 5.12 -2.48
CA GLU A 15 12.02 4.58 -2.97
C GLU A 15 12.16 3.06 -3.17
N THR A 16 11.83 2.31 -2.12
CA THR A 16 11.59 0.87 -2.22
C THR A 16 10.08 0.59 -2.18
N VAL A 17 9.68 -0.59 -2.65
CA VAL A 17 8.27 -1.02 -2.63
C VAL A 17 7.73 -1.03 -1.19
N ILE A 18 8.49 -1.62 -0.26
CA ILE A 18 8.11 -1.66 1.17
C ILE A 18 8.08 -0.25 1.78
N HIS A 19 9.01 0.64 1.39
CA HIS A 19 8.97 2.02 1.82
C HIS A 19 7.69 2.72 1.34
N CYS A 20 7.37 2.63 0.06
CA CYS A 20 6.19 3.29 -0.52
C CYS A 20 4.88 2.81 0.08
N LEU A 21 4.80 1.53 0.43
CA LEU A 21 3.58 0.90 0.92
C LEU A 21 3.44 0.99 2.43
N ARG A 22 4.54 1.11 3.19
CA ARG A 22 4.52 1.00 4.65
C ARG A 22 5.35 2.07 5.37
N ASP A 23 6.63 2.20 5.04
CA ASP A 23 7.55 2.98 5.88
C ASP A 23 7.56 4.49 5.58
N CYS A 24 7.09 4.89 4.40
CA CYS A 24 6.91 6.27 4.01
C CYS A 24 5.99 6.99 5.01
N ALA A 25 6.35 8.19 5.46
CA ALA A 25 5.53 8.95 6.41
C ALA A 25 4.09 9.13 5.90
N THR A 26 3.91 9.36 4.60
CA THR A 26 2.60 9.47 3.97
C THR A 26 1.87 8.13 3.94
N ALA A 27 2.58 7.01 3.85
CA ALA A 27 2.00 5.68 3.92
C ALA A 27 1.57 5.30 5.34
N LYS A 28 2.41 5.60 6.33
CA LYS A 28 2.13 5.40 7.76
C LYS A 28 0.83 6.06 8.19
N ARG A 29 0.53 7.27 7.71
CA ARG A 29 -0.74 7.97 8.01
C ARG A 29 -1.98 7.16 7.60
N ILE A 30 -1.92 6.43 6.49
CA ILE A 30 -3.03 5.57 6.04
C ILE A 30 -3.16 4.38 7.00
N TRP A 31 -2.05 3.77 7.39
CA TRP A 31 -2.04 2.66 8.36
C TRP A 31 -2.54 3.08 9.74
N GLU A 32 -2.09 4.22 10.25
CA GLU A 32 -2.53 4.81 11.51
C GLU A 32 -4.04 5.09 11.52
N ALA A 33 -4.58 5.62 10.41
CA ALA A 33 -6.03 5.84 10.24
C ALA A 33 -6.85 4.54 10.24
N LEU A 34 -6.23 3.42 9.84
CA LEU A 34 -6.82 2.08 9.88
C LEU A 34 -6.56 1.35 11.21
N GLY A 35 -5.90 2.01 12.19
CA GLY A 35 -5.60 1.43 13.50
C GLY A 35 -4.30 0.63 13.59
N TYR A 36 -3.49 0.59 12.52
CA TYR A 36 -2.18 -0.06 12.50
C TYR A 36 -1.09 0.90 13.00
N SER A 37 -0.96 1.01 14.32
CA SER A 37 0.09 1.79 14.99
C SER A 37 1.11 0.92 15.76
N ASN A 38 0.87 -0.39 15.84
CA ASN A 38 1.71 -1.30 16.59
C ASN A 38 3.06 -1.53 15.90
N ILE A 39 4.16 -1.44 16.67
CA ILE A 39 5.53 -1.68 16.20
C ILE A 39 5.68 -3.04 15.52
N SER A 40 4.96 -4.07 15.97
CA SER A 40 4.97 -5.41 15.38
C SER A 40 4.56 -5.39 13.90
N PHE A 41 3.63 -4.52 13.50
CA PHE A 41 3.20 -4.36 12.11
C PHE A 41 4.34 -3.87 11.20
N PHE A 42 5.27 -3.09 11.74
CA PHE A 42 6.39 -2.49 11.02
C PHE A 42 7.69 -3.30 11.12
N SER A 43 7.67 -4.44 11.82
CA SER A 43 8.88 -5.17 12.21
C SER A 43 9.51 -6.05 11.11
N SER A 44 8.74 -6.48 10.11
CA SER A 44 9.25 -7.36 9.05
C SER A 44 9.92 -6.56 7.93
N ASN A 45 11.25 -6.63 7.77
CA ASN A 45 11.93 -5.96 6.66
C ASN A 45 11.72 -6.64 5.29
N ASN A 46 11.24 -7.88 5.27
CA ASN A 46 10.95 -8.59 4.03
C ASN A 46 9.49 -8.34 3.60
N LEU A 47 9.32 -7.83 2.38
CA LEU A 47 8.01 -7.50 1.81
C LEU A 47 7.12 -8.73 1.69
N GLU A 48 7.64 -9.84 1.18
CA GLU A 48 6.86 -11.07 0.97
C GLU A 48 6.37 -11.65 2.29
N SER A 49 7.25 -11.76 3.29
CA SER A 49 6.88 -12.21 4.63
C SER A 49 5.85 -11.28 5.27
N TRP A 50 6.00 -9.98 5.12
CA TRP A 50 5.06 -8.99 5.66
C TRP A 50 3.67 -9.13 5.01
N LEU A 51 3.61 -9.24 3.68
CA LEU A 51 2.36 -9.48 2.97
C LEU A 51 1.71 -10.80 3.41
N LYS A 52 2.49 -11.89 3.46
CA LYS A 52 1.97 -13.20 3.86
C LYS A 52 1.40 -13.17 5.27
N ILE A 53 2.10 -12.58 6.26
CA ILE A 53 1.65 -12.55 7.65
C ILE A 53 0.30 -11.84 7.81
N HIS A 54 0.10 -10.72 7.10
CA HIS A 54 -1.08 -9.88 7.27
C HIS A 54 -2.22 -10.15 6.26
N SER A 55 -1.99 -10.98 5.25
CA SER A 55 -3.03 -11.37 4.26
C SER A 55 -3.94 -12.51 4.73
N TYR A 56 -3.76 -13.02 5.95
CA TYR A 56 -4.61 -14.06 6.53
C TYR A 56 -5.18 -13.62 7.88
N GLY A 57 -6.31 -14.23 8.25
CA GLY A 57 -6.98 -13.98 9.53
C GLY A 57 -8.09 -12.92 9.46
N PRO A 58 -8.66 -12.55 10.61
CA PRO A 58 -9.84 -11.68 10.69
C PRO A 58 -9.59 -10.26 10.16
N ASP A 59 -8.35 -9.76 10.28
CA ASP A 59 -7.98 -8.40 9.88
C ASP A 59 -7.44 -8.31 8.44
N ALA A 60 -7.41 -9.43 7.71
CA ALA A 60 -6.83 -9.49 6.36
C ALA A 60 -7.49 -8.48 5.40
N ASN A 61 -8.82 -8.35 5.47
CA ASN A 61 -9.54 -7.41 4.59
C ASN A 61 -9.14 -5.96 4.86
N LEU A 62 -8.96 -5.59 6.13
CA LEU A 62 -8.55 -4.24 6.52
C LEU A 62 -7.10 -3.97 6.11
N PHE A 63 -6.22 -4.96 6.25
CA PHE A 63 -4.85 -4.90 5.78
C PHE A 63 -4.78 -4.70 4.27
N LEU A 64 -5.49 -5.55 3.51
CA LEU A 64 -5.51 -5.49 2.04
C LEU A 64 -6.11 -4.16 1.54
N ALA A 65 -7.13 -3.64 2.23
CA ALA A 65 -7.66 -2.31 1.94
C ALA A 65 -6.61 -1.21 2.16
N GLY A 66 -5.86 -1.25 3.27
CA GLY A 66 -4.77 -0.30 3.53
C GLY A 66 -3.63 -0.40 2.51
N LEU A 67 -3.33 -1.61 2.04
CA LEU A 67 -2.32 -1.85 1.00
C LEU A 67 -2.74 -1.20 -0.32
N TRP A 68 -4.01 -1.40 -0.71
CA TRP A 68 -4.58 -0.77 -1.89
C TRP A 68 -4.58 0.76 -1.78
N TRP A 69 -5.05 1.32 -0.66
CA TRP A 69 -5.07 2.77 -0.46
C TRP A 69 -3.66 3.38 -0.53
N ASN A 70 -2.66 2.69 -0.01
CA ASN A 70 -1.26 3.09 -0.13
C ASN A 70 -0.76 3.08 -1.57
N TRP A 71 -1.01 1.99 -2.29
CA TRP A 71 -0.65 1.87 -3.70
C TRP A 71 -1.37 2.92 -4.56
N ARG A 72 -2.66 3.14 -4.31
CA ARG A 72 -3.49 4.15 -4.97
C ARG A 72 -2.93 5.56 -4.74
N ALA A 73 -2.64 5.91 -3.49
CA ALA A 73 -2.09 7.21 -3.14
C ALA A 73 -0.72 7.48 -3.77
N ARG A 74 0.05 6.43 -4.12
CA ARG A 74 1.31 6.55 -4.84
C ARG A 74 1.11 6.72 -6.36
N ASN A 75 0.16 5.98 -6.95
CA ASN A 75 0.04 5.87 -8.39
C ASN A 75 -1.01 6.79 -9.02
N ILE A 76 -1.93 7.32 -8.23
CA ILE A 76 -2.90 8.28 -8.74
C ILE A 76 -2.29 9.68 -8.74
N PRO A 77 -2.17 10.34 -9.92
CA PRO A 77 -1.85 11.76 -9.97
C PRO A 77 -3.01 12.56 -9.38
N LEU A 78 -2.70 13.57 -8.55
CA LEU A 78 -3.64 14.47 -7.87
C LEU A 78 -4.65 15.21 -8.78
N ASN A 79 -4.58 15.01 -10.11
CA ASN A 79 -5.39 15.69 -11.13
C ASN A 79 -6.56 14.86 -11.68
N LEU A 80 -6.99 13.78 -11.01
CA LEU A 80 -8.25 13.14 -11.41
C LEU A 80 -9.45 13.96 -10.91
N PRO A 81 -10.47 14.19 -11.76
CA PRO A 81 -11.69 14.87 -11.33
C PRO A 81 -12.35 14.06 -10.20
N ASP A 82 -12.78 14.78 -9.17
CA ASP A 82 -13.31 14.35 -7.86
C ASP A 82 -14.42 13.25 -7.90
N GLY A 83 -14.98 12.96 -9.08
CA GLY A 83 -16.11 12.04 -9.29
C GLY A 83 -15.80 10.55 -9.40
N LEU A 84 -14.57 10.09 -9.11
CA LEU A 84 -14.21 8.65 -9.10
C LEU A 84 -13.86 8.13 -7.69
N LEU A 85 -14.39 8.79 -6.66
CA LEU A 85 -14.19 8.41 -5.25
C LEU A 85 -15.08 7.23 -4.82
N ASP A 86 -16.18 6.96 -5.54
CA ASP A 86 -17.04 5.79 -5.33
C ASP A 86 -16.60 4.60 -6.19
N ILE A 87 -15.38 4.11 -5.98
CA ILE A 87 -15.02 2.80 -6.53
C ILE A 87 -15.71 1.75 -5.65
N PRO A 88 -16.71 0.99 -6.16
CA PRO A 88 -17.43 0.02 -5.35
C PRO A 88 -16.46 -1.00 -4.76
N LEU A 89 -16.76 -1.50 -3.55
CA LEU A 89 -15.95 -2.53 -2.88
C LEU A 89 -15.66 -3.73 -3.81
N GLU A 90 -16.58 -4.03 -4.71
CA GLU A 90 -16.47 -5.01 -5.79
C GLU A 90 -15.25 -4.76 -6.70
N MET A 91 -15.04 -3.51 -7.12
CA MET A 91 -13.88 -3.12 -7.94
C MET A 91 -12.59 -3.13 -7.13
N LEU A 92 -12.66 -2.90 -5.82
CA LEU A 92 -11.56 -3.08 -4.87
C LEU A 92 -11.14 -4.56 -4.80
N VAL A 93 -12.11 -5.47 -4.66
CA VAL A 93 -11.90 -6.93 -4.66
C VAL A 93 -11.38 -7.41 -6.01
N LEU A 94 -11.95 -6.95 -7.13
CA LEU A 94 -11.47 -7.32 -8.47
C LEU A 94 -10.04 -6.82 -8.72
N SER A 95 -9.70 -5.59 -8.30
CA SER A 95 -8.34 -5.07 -8.43
C SER A 95 -7.35 -5.84 -7.56
N LEU A 96 -7.79 -6.27 -6.37
CA LEU A 96 -7.00 -7.12 -5.48
C LEU A 96 -6.81 -8.53 -6.03
N MET A 97 -7.86 -9.13 -6.59
CA MET A 97 -7.80 -10.43 -7.27
C MET A 97 -6.85 -10.39 -8.46
N TRP A 98 -6.86 -9.30 -9.24
CA TRP A 98 -5.90 -9.09 -10.32
C TRP A 98 -4.47 -8.87 -9.83
N MET A 99 -4.24 -8.14 -8.74
CA MET A 99 -2.89 -7.99 -8.17
C MET A 99 -2.34 -9.30 -7.59
N VAL A 100 -3.18 -10.08 -6.89
CA VAL A 100 -2.79 -11.39 -6.37
C VAL A 100 -2.51 -12.36 -7.52
N ALA A 101 -3.30 -12.31 -8.60
CA ALA A 101 -3.05 -13.09 -9.80
C ALA A 101 -1.74 -12.68 -10.52
N ALA A 102 -1.44 -11.37 -10.60
CA ALA A 102 -0.22 -10.87 -11.22
C ALA A 102 1.06 -11.16 -10.41
N LEU A 103 0.95 -11.23 -9.07
CA LEU A 103 2.05 -11.62 -8.18
C LEU A 103 2.26 -13.13 -8.09
N GLY A 104 1.29 -13.95 -8.53
CA GLY A 104 1.35 -15.41 -8.53
C GLY A 104 2.00 -16.04 -9.78
N THR A 105 2.55 -15.23 -10.69
CA THR A 105 3.23 -15.67 -11.93
C THR A 105 4.70 -15.26 -11.99
N LEU A 106 5.39 -15.22 -10.85
CA LEU A 106 6.85 -15.12 -10.74
C LEU A 106 7.43 -16.36 -10.06
#